data_AF-A0A482KIW3-F1
#
_entry.id   AF-A0A482KIW3-F1
#
_cell.length_a   1.000
_cell.length_b   1.000
_cell.length_c   1.000
_cell.angle_alpha   90.00
_cell.angle_beta   90.00
_cell.angle_gamma   90.00
#
_symmetry.space_group_name_H-M   'P 1'
#
loop_
_entity.id
_entity.type
_entity.pdbx_description
1 polymer ?
#
loop_
_entity_poly.entity_id
_entity_poly.type
_entity_poly.pdbx_seq_one_letter_code
_entity_poly.pdbx_strand_id
1 'polypeptide(L)'
;KYFDKATKLKKITKGNWIDVYANKDVFVKCGERAMVPLGFALELPEGWEGHLAPRSSTFKTWGIIQTNSVGVVDDTYIGDNDQWHMPVYCLQGKDIESENGEEVKGTWIRKGDKIGQFRIMEVMPEIEFEEVESFGNKDRGGFGTT
;
A
#
# COMPACT_ATOMS: atom_id res chain seq x y z
N LYS A 1 -3.52 -6.20 -16.27
CA LYS A 1 -4.96 -6.57 -16.36
C LYS A 1 -5.81 -5.71 -15.42
N TYR A 2 -7.03 -5.35 -15.81
CA TYR A 2 -7.99 -4.67 -14.92
C TYR A 2 -9.12 -5.63 -14.52
N PHE A 3 -9.56 -5.53 -13.27
CA PHE A 3 -10.72 -6.27 -12.75
C PHE A 3 -12.03 -5.53 -13.04
N ASP A 4 -13.18 -6.18 -12.81
CA ASP A 4 -14.49 -5.65 -13.18
C ASP A 4 -14.70 -4.22 -12.66
N LYS A 5 -15.09 -3.33 -13.59
CA LYS A 5 -15.39 -1.91 -13.34
C LYS A 5 -14.25 -1.16 -12.62
N ALA A 6 -13.00 -1.60 -12.73
CA ALA A 6 -11.88 -0.93 -12.09
C ALA A 6 -11.58 0.43 -12.73
N THR A 7 -11.16 1.38 -11.90
CA THR A 7 -10.65 2.67 -12.38
C THR A 7 -9.28 2.45 -13.01
N LYS A 8 -9.14 2.82 -14.29
CA LYS A 8 -7.86 2.67 -15.01
C LYS A 8 -6.81 3.61 -14.45
N LEU A 9 -5.60 3.08 -14.28
CA LEU A 9 -4.42 3.84 -13.88
C LEU A 9 -4.11 4.93 -14.92
N LYS A 10 -3.71 6.11 -14.43
CA LYS A 10 -3.33 7.25 -15.29
C LYS A 10 -2.10 7.93 -14.71
N LYS A 11 -1.03 8.01 -15.50
CA LYS A 11 0.11 8.86 -15.17
C LYS A 11 -0.28 10.33 -15.42
N ILE A 12 -0.17 11.15 -14.39
CA ILE A 12 -0.35 12.60 -14.50
C ILE A 12 1.02 13.29 -14.59
N THR A 13 1.04 14.50 -15.15
CA THR A 13 2.27 15.28 -15.34
C THR A 13 2.90 15.75 -14.02
N LYS A 14 2.08 16.10 -13.03
CA LYS A 14 2.53 16.68 -11.75
C LYS A 14 3.04 15.67 -10.73
N GLY A 15 2.52 14.44 -10.74
CA GLY A 15 2.86 13.41 -9.75
C GLY A 15 3.96 12.50 -10.28
N ASN A 16 5.04 12.29 -9.52
CA ASN A 16 6.13 11.39 -9.92
C ASN A 16 5.69 9.91 -9.87
N TRP A 17 4.86 9.56 -8.89
CA TRP A 17 4.27 8.23 -8.72
C TRP A 17 2.86 8.20 -9.35
N ILE A 18 2.31 7.01 -9.56
CA ILE A 18 0.98 6.80 -10.14
C ILE A 18 -0.01 6.55 -9.00
N ASP A 19 -1.05 7.38 -8.90
CA ASP A 19 -2.14 7.16 -7.93
C ASP A 19 -2.84 5.82 -8.20
N VAL A 20 -3.19 5.09 -7.13
CA VAL A 20 -4.02 3.88 -7.17
C VAL A 20 -5.38 4.15 -6.53
N TYR A 21 -6.37 3.36 -6.95
CA TYR A 21 -7.78 3.59 -6.62
C TYR A 21 -8.35 2.42 -5.85
N ALA A 22 -9.23 2.66 -4.89
CA ALA A 22 -10.04 1.60 -4.32
C ALA A 22 -11.01 1.03 -5.38
N ASN A 23 -11.11 -0.28 -5.51
CA ASN A 23 -11.97 -0.93 -6.50
C ASN A 23 -13.37 -1.28 -5.98
N LYS A 24 -13.58 -1.18 -4.66
CA LYS A 24 -14.87 -1.41 -4.00
C LYS A 24 -15.07 -0.43 -2.85
N ASP A 25 -16.31 -0.22 -2.47
CA ASP A 25 -16.66 0.45 -1.23
C ASP A 25 -16.24 -0.43 -0.04
N VAL A 26 -15.53 0.16 0.91
CA VAL A 26 -15.08 -0.50 2.13
C VAL A 26 -15.33 0.43 3.30
N PHE A 27 -16.14 -0.01 4.25
CA PHE A 27 -16.20 0.61 5.57
C PHE A 27 -15.18 -0.06 6.48
N VAL A 28 -14.30 0.73 7.08
CA VAL A 28 -13.31 0.23 8.04
C VAL A 28 -13.64 0.84 9.39
N LYS A 29 -14.07 0.00 10.34
CA LYS A 29 -14.35 0.45 11.72
C LYS A 29 -13.07 0.98 12.36
N CYS A 30 -13.22 1.99 13.21
CA CYS A 30 -12.09 2.54 13.95
C CYS A 30 -11.50 1.45 14.86
N GLY A 31 -10.19 1.20 14.78
CA GLY A 31 -9.53 0.09 15.46
C GLY A 31 -9.46 -1.22 14.67
N GLU A 32 -9.99 -1.25 13.45
CA GLU A 32 -9.97 -2.45 12.59
C GLU A 32 -9.10 -2.27 11.33
N ARG A 33 -8.87 -3.39 10.64
CA ARG A 33 -8.10 -3.47 9.40
C ARG A 33 -8.93 -3.98 8.23
N ALA A 34 -8.52 -3.61 7.02
CA ALA A 34 -9.09 -4.14 5.79
C ALA A 34 -8.02 -4.33 4.70
N MET A 35 -8.26 -5.29 3.80
CA MET A 35 -7.54 -5.41 2.54
C MET A 35 -8.33 -4.70 1.45
N VAL A 36 -7.87 -3.52 1.03
CA VAL A 36 -8.56 -2.74 -0.01
C VAL A 36 -8.07 -3.17 -1.39
N PRO A 37 -8.91 -3.78 -2.24
CA PRO A 37 -8.53 -4.17 -3.59
C PRO A 37 -8.32 -2.94 -4.48
N LEU A 38 -7.28 -2.95 -5.29
CA LEU A 38 -6.92 -1.81 -6.15
C LEU A 38 -7.41 -1.95 -7.60
N GLY A 39 -7.98 -3.10 -7.96
CA GLY A 39 -8.67 -3.29 -9.25
C GLY A 39 -7.76 -3.58 -10.43
N PHE A 40 -6.48 -3.85 -10.20
CA PHE A 40 -5.54 -4.21 -11.26
C PHE A 40 -4.54 -5.27 -10.82
N ALA A 41 -4.04 -6.02 -11.80
CA ALA A 41 -2.82 -6.83 -11.72
C ALA A 41 -1.85 -6.31 -12.79
N LEU A 42 -0.55 -6.32 -12.53
CA LEU A 42 0.47 -5.84 -13.46
C LEU A 42 1.50 -6.93 -13.71
N GLU A 43 1.86 -7.10 -14.96
CA GLU A 43 3.10 -7.76 -15.35
C GLU A 43 4.17 -6.66 -15.38
N LEU A 44 5.06 -6.66 -14.39
CA LEU A 44 6.18 -5.73 -14.34
C LEU A 44 7.29 -6.22 -15.28
N PRO A 45 8.18 -5.34 -15.77
CA PRO A 45 9.39 -5.80 -16.46
C PRO A 45 10.21 -6.71 -15.53
N GLU A 46 10.82 -7.75 -16.07
CA GLU A 46 11.73 -8.63 -15.34
C GLU A 46 12.87 -7.82 -14.70
N GLY A 47 13.18 -8.11 -13.44
CA GLY A 47 14.17 -7.39 -12.63
C GLY A 47 13.65 -6.09 -12.01
N TRP A 48 12.32 -5.89 -11.95
CA TRP A 48 11.71 -4.71 -11.33
C TRP A 48 10.69 -5.06 -10.25
N GLU A 49 10.63 -4.24 -9.21
CA GLU A 49 9.61 -4.34 -8.17
C GLU A 49 8.77 -3.06 -8.10
N GLY A 50 7.52 -3.24 -7.66
CA GLY A 50 6.58 -2.16 -7.38
C GLY A 50 6.63 -1.74 -5.92
N HIS A 51 6.72 -0.44 -5.66
CA HIS A 51 6.60 0.13 -4.31
C HIS A 51 5.27 0.87 -4.19
N LEU A 52 4.39 0.38 -3.31
CA LEU A 52 3.08 0.94 -3.01
C LEU A 52 3.11 1.65 -1.66
N ALA A 53 2.79 2.94 -1.65
CA ALA A 53 2.74 3.74 -0.43
C ALA A 53 1.44 4.57 -0.33
N PRO A 54 1.06 5.01 0.88
CA PRO A 54 -0.01 5.97 1.04
C PRO A 54 0.31 7.28 0.32
N ARG A 55 -0.74 7.97 -0.12
CA ARG A 55 -0.65 9.40 -0.46
C ARG A 55 -0.50 10.21 0.83
N SER A 56 0.12 11.39 0.76
CA SER A 56 0.25 12.27 1.93
C SER A 56 -1.11 12.65 2.54
N SER A 57 -2.16 12.73 1.73
CA SER A 57 -3.51 13.03 2.20
C SER A 57 -4.26 11.81 2.75
N THR A 58 -3.74 10.58 2.64
CA THR A 58 -4.49 9.35 2.96
C THR A 58 -4.99 9.35 4.41
N PHE A 59 -4.10 9.60 5.37
CA PHE A 59 -4.49 9.70 6.77
C PHE A 59 -5.39 10.92 7.03
N LYS A 60 -5.13 12.06 6.39
CA LYS A 60 -5.97 13.25 6.54
C LYS A 60 -7.42 12.99 6.10
N THR A 61 -7.58 12.31 4.96
CA THR A 61 -8.87 12.09 4.31
C THR A 61 -9.66 10.97 4.97
N TRP A 62 -9.03 9.83 5.27
CA TRP A 62 -9.73 8.64 5.78
C TRP A 62 -9.32 8.24 7.20
N GLY A 63 -8.28 8.84 7.78
CA GLY A 63 -7.79 8.45 9.11
C GLY A 63 -7.17 7.05 9.17
N ILE A 64 -6.77 6.53 8.01
CA ILE A 64 -6.16 5.20 7.85
C ILE A 64 -4.66 5.32 7.64
N ILE A 65 -3.95 4.26 8.05
CA ILE A 65 -2.55 4.01 7.71
C ILE A 65 -2.43 2.72 6.91
N GLN A 66 -1.40 2.63 6.08
CA GLN A 66 -1.01 1.36 5.47
C GLN A 66 -0.16 0.57 6.46
N THR A 67 -0.58 -0.66 6.76
CA THR A 67 -0.03 -1.45 7.88
C THR A 67 1.34 -2.06 7.60
N ASN A 68 1.69 -2.29 6.32
CA ASN A 68 3.00 -2.75 5.90
C ASN A 68 3.95 -1.59 5.50
N SER A 69 3.61 -0.34 5.84
CA SER A 69 4.36 0.87 5.49
C SER A 69 4.47 1.11 3.98
N VAL A 70 5.40 0.42 3.32
CA VAL A 70 5.56 0.38 1.87
C VAL A 70 5.35 -1.06 1.43
N GLY A 71 4.36 -1.28 0.58
CA GLY A 71 4.14 -2.58 -0.04
C GLY A 71 5.14 -2.78 -1.16
N VAL A 72 5.90 -3.87 -1.10
CA VAL A 72 6.75 -4.33 -2.20
C VAL A 72 5.94 -5.35 -3.00
N VAL A 73 5.98 -5.24 -4.33
CA VAL A 73 5.32 -6.15 -5.25
C VAL A 73 6.33 -6.66 -6.26
N ASP A 74 6.62 -7.95 -6.19
CA ASP A 74 7.63 -8.60 -7.03
C ASP A 74 7.20 -8.71 -8.50
N ASP A 75 8.17 -8.76 -9.41
CA ASP A 75 7.96 -9.06 -10.85
C ASP A 75 7.43 -10.47 -11.12
N THR A 76 7.36 -11.33 -10.09
CA THR A 76 6.73 -12.65 -10.17
C THR A 76 5.24 -12.65 -9.82
N TYR A 77 4.71 -11.57 -9.23
CA TYR A 77 3.30 -11.42 -8.84
C TYR A 77 2.43 -10.93 -10.02
N ILE A 78 2.39 -11.74 -11.08
CA ILE A 78 1.87 -11.39 -12.42
C ILE A 78 0.69 -12.25 -12.87
N GLY A 79 0.22 -13.15 -12.01
CA GLY A 79 -0.90 -14.04 -12.30
C GLY A 79 -2.19 -13.29 -12.61
N ASP A 80 -3.08 -13.97 -13.32
CA ASP A 80 -4.38 -13.42 -13.74
C ASP A 80 -5.26 -12.94 -12.56
N ASN A 81 -5.01 -13.46 -11.36
CA ASN A 81 -5.72 -13.14 -10.13
C ASN A 81 -4.86 -12.36 -9.12
N ASP A 82 -3.62 -12.02 -9.47
CA ASP A 82 -2.64 -11.32 -8.62
C ASP A 82 -2.97 -9.82 -8.54
N GLN A 83 -4.18 -9.55 -8.06
CA GLN A 83 -4.66 -8.20 -7.86
C GLN A 83 -3.85 -7.55 -6.74
N TRP A 84 -3.43 -6.32 -6.97
CA TRP A 84 -2.78 -5.52 -5.95
C TRP A 84 -3.80 -5.08 -4.89
N HIS A 85 -3.40 -5.14 -3.63
CA HIS A 85 -4.21 -4.73 -2.49
C HIS A 85 -3.40 -3.80 -1.58
N MET A 86 -4.09 -2.87 -0.93
CA MET A 86 -3.52 -2.01 0.11
C MET A 86 -4.05 -2.44 1.47
N PRO A 87 -3.19 -2.96 2.38
CA PRO A 87 -3.61 -3.34 3.72
C PRO A 87 -3.69 -2.10 4.61
N VAL A 88 -4.89 -1.74 5.07
CA VAL A 88 -5.12 -0.52 5.84
C VAL A 88 -5.61 -0.81 7.25
N TYR A 89 -5.31 0.09 8.18
CA TYR A 89 -5.86 0.12 9.54
C TYR A 89 -6.45 1.49 9.84
N CYS A 90 -7.67 1.53 10.38
CA CYS A 90 -8.35 2.79 10.70
C CYS A 90 -7.98 3.25 12.11
N LEU A 91 -7.10 4.25 12.21
CA LEU A 91 -6.73 4.88 13.48
C LEU A 91 -7.73 5.94 13.91
N GLN A 92 -8.32 6.67 12.96
CA GLN A 92 -9.21 7.80 13.27
C GLN A 92 -10.39 7.84 12.30
N GLY A 93 -11.46 7.13 12.63
CA GLY A 93 -12.70 7.15 11.85
C GLY A 93 -13.21 8.59 11.59
N LYS A 94 -13.60 8.85 10.34
CA LYS A 94 -14.11 10.15 9.84
C LYS A 94 -15.62 10.13 9.62
N ASP A 95 -16.22 8.94 9.65
CA ASP A 95 -17.62 8.68 9.35
C ASP A 95 -18.25 7.92 10.52
N ILE A 96 -19.58 7.97 10.58
CA ILE A 96 -20.41 7.20 11.51
C ILE A 96 -21.41 6.41 10.66
N GLU A 97 -21.55 5.13 10.97
CA GLU A 97 -22.56 4.25 10.39
C GLU A 97 -23.47 3.69 11.49
N SER A 98 -24.67 3.27 11.12
CA SER A 98 -25.56 2.56 12.04
C SER A 98 -25.51 1.06 11.75
N GLU A 99 -25.15 0.27 12.75
CA GLU A 99 -25.13 -1.18 12.69
C GLU A 99 -25.95 -1.73 13.85
N ASN A 100 -27.03 -2.47 13.54
CA ASN A 100 -27.96 -3.02 14.53
C ASN A 100 -28.55 -1.98 15.51
N GLY A 101 -28.67 -0.72 15.09
CA GLY A 101 -29.18 0.37 15.92
C GLY A 101 -28.12 1.05 16.80
N GLU A 102 -26.85 0.64 16.70
CA GLU A 102 -25.72 1.28 17.39
C GLU A 102 -24.90 2.12 16.39
N GLU A 103 -24.39 3.26 16.87
CA GLU A 103 -23.47 4.10 16.10
C GLU A 103 -22.06 3.52 16.12
N VAL A 104 -21.54 3.18 14.94
CA VAL A 104 -20.20 2.66 14.75
C VAL A 104 -19.34 3.71 14.06
N LYS A 105 -18.26 4.11 14.74
CA LYS A 105 -17.28 5.03 14.18
C LYS A 105 -16.32 4.29 13.25
N GLY A 106 -16.11 4.80 12.04
CA GLY A 106 -15.21 4.21 11.06
C GLY A 106 -14.88 5.18 9.94
N THR A 107 -14.44 4.67 8.80
CA THR A 107 -14.33 5.48 7.59
C THR A 107 -14.79 4.71 6.37
N TRP A 108 -15.42 5.41 5.44
CA TRP A 108 -15.69 4.90 4.11
C TRP A 108 -14.56 5.20 3.15
N ILE A 109 -14.01 4.16 2.58
CA ILE A 109 -13.22 4.22 1.35
C ILE A 109 -14.17 3.87 0.22
N ARG A 110 -14.49 4.83 -0.64
CA ARG A 110 -15.43 4.61 -1.75
C ARG A 110 -14.69 4.13 -2.99
N LYS A 111 -15.35 3.34 -3.81
CA LYS A 111 -14.83 2.93 -5.10
C LYS A 111 -14.42 4.16 -5.92
N GLY A 112 -13.20 4.13 -6.46
CA GLY A 112 -12.61 5.23 -7.21
C GLY A 112 -11.86 6.24 -6.36
N ASP A 113 -11.86 6.12 -5.04
CA ASP A 113 -11.04 6.95 -4.18
C ASP A 113 -9.56 6.68 -4.41
N LYS A 114 -8.77 7.76 -4.51
CA LYS A 114 -7.31 7.70 -4.64
C LYS A 114 -6.66 7.51 -3.27
N ILE A 115 -6.44 6.26 -2.88
CA ILE A 115 -5.99 5.91 -1.52
C ILE A 115 -4.47 5.72 -1.38
N GLY A 116 -3.77 5.48 -2.48
CA GLY A 116 -2.35 5.20 -2.47
C GLY A 116 -1.70 5.65 -3.77
N GLN A 117 -0.41 5.38 -3.89
CA GLN A 117 0.37 5.65 -5.09
C GLN A 117 1.51 4.63 -5.20
N PHE A 118 1.94 4.31 -6.42
CA PHE A 118 3.06 3.42 -6.63
C PHE A 118 4.07 3.93 -7.64
N ARG A 119 5.29 3.41 -7.56
CA ARG A 119 6.32 3.48 -8.59
C ARG A 119 6.91 2.09 -8.81
N ILE A 120 7.74 1.97 -9.84
CA ILE A 120 8.61 0.80 -10.02
C ILE A 120 10.09 1.20 -9.82
N MET A 121 10.91 0.22 -9.48
CA MET A 121 12.37 0.34 -9.44
C MET A 121 13.03 -1.01 -9.71
N GLU A 122 14.31 -0.99 -10.11
CA GLU A 122 15.11 -2.21 -10.26
C GLU A 122 15.25 -2.90 -8.90
N VAL A 123 15.19 -4.23 -8.92
CA VAL A 123 15.45 -5.07 -7.75
C VAL A 123 16.91 -4.95 -7.30
N MET A 124 17.19 -5.34 -6.05
CA MET A 124 18.56 -5.39 -5.56
C MET A 124 19.42 -6.40 -6.36
N PRO A 125 20.75 -6.21 -6.43
CA PRO A 125 21.62 -7.19 -7.04
C PRO A 125 21.55 -8.53 -6.31
N GLU A 126 21.89 -9.61 -7.02
CA GLU A 126 22.13 -10.91 -6.41
C GLU A 126 23.29 -10.81 -5.41
N ILE A 127 23.11 -11.40 -4.23
CA ILE A 127 24.09 -11.40 -3.14
C ILE A 127 24.23 -12.80 -2.55
N GLU A 128 25.43 -13.10 -2.06
CA GLU A 128 25.71 -14.28 -1.25
C GLU A 128 26.04 -13.85 0.18
N PHE A 129 25.52 -14.57 1.16
CA PHE A 129 25.82 -14.32 2.56
C PHE A 129 27.07 -15.10 2.98
N GLU A 130 28.10 -14.38 3.44
CA GLU A 130 29.30 -14.97 4.06
C GLU A 130 29.22 -14.83 5.58
N GLU A 131 29.20 -15.95 6.29
CA GLU A 131 29.19 -15.99 7.76
C GLU A 131 30.63 -15.88 8.31
N VAL A 132 30.85 -14.97 9.26
CA VAL A 132 32.16 -14.71 9.88
C VAL A 132 32.04 -14.61 11.40
N GLU A 133 33.10 -15.00 12.12
CA GLU A 133 33.13 -14.88 13.59
C GLU A 133 33.26 -13.42 14.07
N SER A 134 33.82 -12.53 13.25
CA SER A 134 33.96 -11.10 13.58
C SER A 134 34.17 -10.24 12.32
N PHE A 135 33.51 -9.08 12.28
CA PHE A 135 33.70 -8.08 11.21
C PHE A 135 34.96 -7.21 11.39
N GLY A 136 35.55 -7.15 12.60
CA GLY A 136 36.74 -6.34 12.89
C GLY A 136 36.56 -4.80 12.77
N ASN A 137 35.33 -4.30 12.65
CA ASN A 137 35.03 -2.87 12.47
C ASN A 137 34.64 -2.18 13.79
N LYS A 138 34.70 -0.84 13.84
CA LYS A 138 34.13 -0.06 14.96
C LYS A 138 32.62 0.03 14.85
N ASP A 139 31.94 -0.04 15.99
CA ASP A 139 30.49 0.14 16.05
C ASP A 139 30.09 1.57 15.66
N ARG A 140 29.05 1.68 14.82
CA ARG A 140 28.43 2.96 14.45
C ARG A 140 27.54 3.53 15.56
N GLY A 141 26.83 2.66 16.29
CA GLY A 141 25.68 3.05 17.12
C GLY A 141 24.39 3.27 16.31
N GLY A 142 23.25 3.24 16.99
CA GLY A 142 21.90 3.41 16.44
C GLY A 142 20.88 3.75 17.52
N PHE A 143 19.60 3.95 17.17
CA PHE A 143 18.53 4.34 18.11
C PHE A 143 18.75 5.67 18.85
N GLY A 144 19.16 6.71 18.11
CA GLY A 144 19.30 8.06 18.68
C GLY A 144 20.59 8.29 19.46
N THR A 145 21.67 7.61 19.09
CA THR A 145 23.03 7.82 19.64
C THR A 145 23.67 9.16 19.26
N THR A 146 22.96 10.00 18.49
CA THR A 146 23.28 11.37 18.09
C THR A 146 22.08 12.25 18.36
#